data_AF-A0A7L8S1C6-F1
#
_entry.id   AF-A0A7L8S1C6-F1
#
_cell.length_a   1.000
_cell.length_b   1.000
_cell.length_c   1.000
_cell.angle_alpha   90.00
_cell.angle_beta   90.00
_cell.angle_gamma   90.00
#
_symmetry.space_group_name_H-M   'P 1'
#
loop_
_entity.id
_entity.type
_entity.pdbx_description
1 polymer ?
#
loop_
_entity_poly.entity_id
_entity_poly.type
_entity_poly.pdbx_seq_one_letter_code
_entity_poly.pdbx_strand_id
1 'polypeptide(L)'
;MFPENLPPIITGRHIWAALSPTVGTYMVVKPSIGVPSTFNASKRGGQRRMFSIPHPAFVRDQAVFFEKHWADISALISASPGSASRPTFHRTGPRHVRLTPHSELPRIRLQALSRFKFCLVTDVSRFFPSVYTHSIPWAINGKEKAKNDPKHDSSNVFGNRLDFIVRQSQSRQTVGLSIGQDTSKIVAETIMSAVDSVFLKKSGRISPVFVRHVDDYWIGGSSHEECEKHLQNIRAALKEFELDINESKTKIISTKYIFGDDWPSDFERDIRAAFSDNQYINNGKDPISVLAQLVDRSTVQNDDGMIRHAIRKIDEGKLWDSDWEMLEHFLAQCAVQFPHCFDHVARVIAWRNRTSRPVNRGLWADIALLTLTQNGALGRDSEVIWALWLLKELKEKLPTKASDIIVENNGGLVLAVLAHFNKRRLATDRNLKGKLWGVVDGTPFSGAFWPLTLEMMHLGIADPIWNRDTAHVSMRSLHNAKVSIIDWDAPPRVFDGEKDKPRPPWLDWQPDAAIEDYGDDYGSSTDDDVAEDGDGVEVVPDALSKNTFDLDF
;
A
#
# COMPACT_ATOMS: atom_id res chain seq x y z
N MET A 1 4.78 -8.20 4.99
CA MET A 1 5.70 -7.23 5.64
C MET A 1 6.13 -6.12 4.69
N PHE A 2 6.42 -6.43 3.42
CA PHE A 2 6.77 -5.43 2.42
C PHE A 2 5.52 -4.74 1.85
N PRO A 3 5.66 -3.57 1.20
CA PRO A 3 4.61 -2.97 0.37
C PRO A 3 4.00 -3.98 -0.61
N GLU A 4 2.72 -3.81 -0.93
CA GLU A 4 1.97 -4.77 -1.76
C GLU A 4 2.45 -4.79 -3.21
N ASN A 5 2.69 -3.61 -3.78
CA ASN A 5 3.11 -3.47 -5.17
C ASN A 5 4.64 -3.39 -5.28
N LEU A 6 5.27 -4.55 -5.43
CA LEU A 6 6.71 -4.69 -5.61
C LEU A 6 7.00 -5.69 -6.74
N PRO A 7 8.17 -5.58 -7.39
CA PRO A 7 8.61 -6.57 -8.36
C PRO A 7 8.59 -8.00 -7.78
N PRO A 8 8.28 -9.01 -8.60
CA PRO A 8 8.10 -10.40 -8.16
C PRO A 8 9.36 -11.02 -7.53
N ILE A 9 10.54 -10.44 -7.81
CA ILE A 9 11.82 -10.85 -7.24
C ILE A 9 11.92 -10.57 -5.73
N ILE A 10 11.06 -9.71 -5.16
CA ILE A 10 11.13 -9.35 -3.74
C ILE A 10 10.23 -10.29 -2.93
N THR A 11 10.82 -10.97 -1.94
CA THR A 11 10.12 -12.01 -1.18
C THR A 11 10.47 -12.02 0.29
N GLY A 12 9.47 -12.32 1.13
CA GLY A 12 9.64 -12.59 2.56
C GLY A 12 9.87 -14.07 2.90
N ARG A 13 9.88 -14.97 1.90
CA ARG A 13 9.91 -16.43 2.12
C ARG A 13 11.12 -16.88 2.93
N HIS A 14 12.31 -16.39 2.60
CA HIS A 14 13.54 -16.79 3.30
C HIS A 14 13.66 -16.16 4.69
N ILE A 15 13.09 -14.96 4.91
CA ILE A 15 12.96 -14.39 6.25
C ILE A 15 12.14 -15.33 7.13
N TRP A 16 10.99 -15.79 6.64
CA TRP A 16 10.15 -16.71 7.40
C TRP A 16 10.88 -18.02 7.71
N ALA A 17 11.57 -18.61 6.74
CA ALA A 17 12.35 -19.83 6.95
C ALA A 17 13.42 -19.68 8.06
N ALA A 18 14.03 -18.50 8.19
CA ALA A 18 15.02 -18.22 9.23
C ALA A 18 14.42 -17.92 10.61
N LEU A 19 13.20 -17.36 10.67
CA LEU A 19 12.57 -16.93 11.93
C LEU A 19 11.57 -17.95 12.50
N SER A 20 11.01 -18.83 11.66
CA SER A 20 10.01 -19.84 12.06
C SER A 20 10.47 -20.81 13.17
N PRO A 21 11.76 -21.16 13.33
CA PRO A 21 12.18 -22.03 14.45
C PRO A 21 12.03 -21.39 15.84
N THR A 22 11.89 -20.07 15.91
CA THR A 22 11.82 -19.34 17.19
C THR A 22 10.40 -19.02 17.64
N VAL A 23 9.37 -19.48 16.91
CA VAL A 23 7.94 -19.15 17.13
C VAL A 23 7.52 -19.42 18.58
N GLY A 24 6.63 -18.58 19.11
CA GLY A 24 6.08 -18.69 20.47
C GLY A 24 6.77 -17.86 21.55
N THR A 25 8.04 -17.46 21.38
CA THR A 25 8.74 -16.53 22.30
C THR A 25 9.04 -15.21 21.62
N TYR A 26 9.17 -14.12 22.38
CA TYR A 26 9.55 -12.82 21.81
C TYR A 26 11.06 -12.72 21.62
N MET A 27 11.51 -12.17 20.49
CA MET A 27 12.94 -11.95 20.22
C MET A 27 13.42 -10.58 20.73
N VAL A 28 12.54 -9.59 20.78
CA VAL A 28 12.84 -8.21 21.19
C VAL A 28 12.33 -8.00 22.61
N VAL A 29 13.01 -8.57 23.59
CA VAL A 29 12.64 -8.44 25.02
C VAL A 29 13.27 -7.23 25.72
N LYS A 30 14.33 -6.67 25.14
CA LYS A 30 15.01 -5.47 25.65
C LYS A 30 14.87 -4.31 24.67
N PRO A 31 15.02 -3.05 25.10
CA PRO A 31 14.96 -1.89 24.22
C PRO A 31 16.01 -1.93 23.09
N SER A 32 15.60 -2.36 21.90
CA SER A 32 16.41 -2.36 20.67
C SER A 32 15.92 -1.30 19.69
N ILE A 33 16.81 -0.63 18.97
CA ILE A 33 16.42 0.40 18.00
C ILE A 33 16.40 -0.22 16.60
N GLY A 34 15.24 -0.26 15.97
CA GLY A 34 15.07 -0.54 14.55
C GLY A 34 14.69 0.72 13.80
N VAL A 35 15.53 1.14 12.87
CA VAL A 35 15.23 2.23 11.94
C VAL A 35 14.54 1.62 10.72
N PRO A 36 13.29 2.01 10.39
CA PRO A 36 12.60 1.46 9.22
C PRO A 36 13.25 1.98 7.94
N SER A 37 13.36 1.12 6.92
CA SER A 37 13.73 1.56 5.57
C SER A 37 12.54 2.29 4.96
N THR A 38 12.75 3.46 4.36
CA THR A 38 11.70 4.14 3.60
C THR A 38 11.53 3.49 2.22
N PHE A 39 10.31 3.60 1.67
CA PHE A 39 10.02 3.25 0.29
C PHE A 39 8.95 4.19 -0.27
N ASN A 40 9.35 5.03 -1.22
CA ASN A 40 8.49 6.03 -1.84
C ASN A 40 7.72 5.44 -3.03
N ALA A 41 6.40 5.38 -2.97
CA ALA A 41 5.57 4.88 -4.08
C ALA A 41 4.57 5.91 -4.64
N SER A 42 4.24 5.80 -5.92
CA SER A 42 3.20 6.61 -6.56
C SER A 42 1.78 6.24 -6.11
N LYS A 43 0.89 7.23 -6.13
CA LYS A 43 -0.56 7.13 -5.98
C LYS A 43 -1.21 7.91 -7.15
N ARG A 44 -2.51 7.68 -7.38
CA ARG A 44 -3.37 8.45 -8.30
C ARG A 44 -3.17 9.97 -8.16
N GLY A 45 -3.25 10.68 -9.30
CA GLY A 45 -3.15 12.14 -9.39
C GLY A 45 -1.80 12.73 -9.00
N GLY A 46 -0.71 12.01 -9.28
CA GLY A 46 0.66 12.44 -8.98
C GLY A 46 1.04 12.44 -7.50
N GLN A 47 0.12 12.04 -6.61
CA GLN A 47 0.39 11.93 -5.17
C GLN A 47 1.43 10.83 -4.88
N ARG A 48 2.08 10.92 -3.71
CA ARG A 48 3.09 9.95 -3.26
C ARG A 48 2.75 9.41 -1.88
N ARG A 49 3.05 8.12 -1.66
CA ARG A 49 2.91 7.45 -0.37
C ARG A 49 4.28 6.95 0.09
N MET A 50 4.69 7.43 1.26
CA MET A 50 5.91 6.97 1.92
C MET A 50 5.58 5.73 2.76
N PHE A 51 6.01 4.56 2.29
CA PHE A 51 5.98 3.32 3.05
C PHE A 51 7.19 3.24 3.99
N SER A 52 6.99 2.55 5.10
CA SER A 52 8.05 2.23 6.06
C SER A 52 8.18 0.72 6.13
N ILE A 53 9.41 0.22 6.00
CA ILE A 53 9.76 -1.20 6.06
C ILE A 53 10.61 -1.45 7.31
N PRO A 54 9.94 -1.65 8.47
CA PRO A 54 10.57 -2.13 9.69
C PRO A 54 11.44 -3.37 9.51
N HIS A 55 12.46 -3.48 10.36
CA HIS A 55 13.29 -4.67 10.43
C HIS A 55 12.43 -5.91 10.77
N PRO A 56 12.63 -7.07 10.10
CA PRO A 56 11.67 -8.17 10.17
C PRO A 56 11.49 -8.79 11.56
N ALA A 57 12.50 -8.71 12.42
CA ALA A 57 12.41 -9.19 13.81
C ALA A 57 11.26 -8.52 14.59
N PHE A 58 11.01 -7.23 14.38
CA PHE A 58 9.91 -6.54 15.05
C PHE A 58 8.55 -6.94 14.49
N VAL A 59 8.44 -7.06 13.16
CA VAL A 59 7.20 -7.50 12.49
C VAL A 59 6.82 -8.91 12.96
N ARG A 60 7.80 -9.79 13.11
CA ARG A 60 7.63 -11.13 13.64
C ARG A 60 7.16 -11.11 15.10
N ASP A 61 7.73 -10.25 15.96
CA ASP A 61 7.27 -10.10 17.34
C ASP A 61 5.85 -9.52 17.44
N GLN A 62 5.44 -8.64 16.53
CA GLN A 62 4.04 -8.20 16.41
C GLN A 62 3.12 -9.37 16.03
N ALA A 63 3.52 -10.22 15.09
CA ALA A 63 2.76 -11.42 14.72
C ALA A 63 2.62 -12.41 15.90
N VAL A 64 3.69 -12.63 16.68
CA VAL A 64 3.64 -13.46 17.90
C VAL A 64 2.73 -12.86 18.96
N PHE A 65 2.67 -11.53 19.07
CA PHE A 65 1.69 -10.88 19.94
C PHE A 65 0.26 -11.20 19.51
N PHE A 66 -0.06 -11.04 18.22
CA PHE A 66 -1.38 -11.35 17.71
C PHE A 66 -1.73 -12.83 17.87
N GLU A 67 -0.81 -13.75 17.60
CA GLU A 67 -1.03 -15.18 17.81
C GLU A 67 -1.43 -15.50 19.26
N LYS A 68 -0.75 -14.89 20.25
CA LYS A 68 -1.02 -15.11 21.68
C LYS A 68 -2.33 -14.53 22.17
N HIS A 69 -2.74 -13.39 21.61
CA HIS A 69 -3.87 -12.60 22.11
C HIS A 69 -5.02 -12.49 21.10
N TRP A 70 -5.04 -13.34 20.07
CA TRP A 70 -6.00 -13.23 18.97
C TRP A 70 -7.44 -13.30 19.44
N ALA A 71 -7.74 -14.16 20.41
CA ALA A 71 -9.09 -14.28 20.97
C ALA A 71 -9.59 -12.93 21.51
N ASP A 72 -8.79 -12.24 22.33
CA ASP A 72 -9.13 -10.93 22.88
C ASP A 72 -9.27 -9.86 21.79
N ILE A 73 -8.32 -9.80 20.85
CA ILE A 73 -8.31 -8.81 19.76
C ILE A 73 -9.49 -9.02 18.80
N SER A 74 -9.77 -10.27 18.42
CA SER A 74 -10.88 -10.62 17.53
C SER A 74 -12.24 -10.29 18.11
N ALA A 75 -12.41 -10.44 19.44
CA ALA A 75 -13.63 -10.06 20.15
C ALA A 75 -13.85 -8.54 20.11
N LEU A 76 -12.79 -7.74 20.30
CA LEU A 76 -12.84 -6.28 20.16
C LEU A 76 -13.23 -5.86 18.73
N ILE A 77 -12.61 -6.46 17.71
CA ILE A 77 -12.90 -6.14 16.30
C ILE A 77 -14.34 -6.52 15.92
N SER A 78 -14.80 -7.68 16.39
CA SER A 78 -16.15 -8.18 16.10
C SER A 78 -17.25 -7.36 16.80
N ALA A 79 -16.92 -6.62 17.86
CA ALA A 79 -17.85 -5.72 18.54
C ALA A 79 -18.20 -4.47 17.72
N SER A 80 -17.43 -4.11 16.68
CA SER A 80 -17.78 -3.00 15.79
C SER A 80 -18.73 -3.47 14.68
N PRO A 81 -20.04 -3.14 14.71
CA PRO A 81 -21.03 -3.68 13.77
C PRO A 81 -20.91 -3.11 12.35
N GLY A 82 -20.37 -1.90 12.19
CA GLY A 82 -20.26 -1.20 10.91
C GLY A 82 -18.93 -1.41 10.18
N SER A 83 -17.97 -2.16 10.75
CA SER A 83 -16.67 -2.38 10.11
C SER A 83 -16.77 -3.31 8.90
N ALA A 84 -16.46 -2.75 7.72
CA ALA A 84 -16.20 -3.45 6.47
C ALA A 84 -14.69 -3.71 6.26
N SER A 85 -13.81 -3.43 7.23
CA SER A 85 -12.38 -3.71 7.16
C SER A 85 -11.94 -4.75 8.18
N ARG A 86 -12.83 -5.68 8.53
CA ARG A 86 -12.49 -6.78 9.42
C ARG A 86 -11.46 -7.70 8.73
N PRO A 87 -10.30 -7.97 9.37
CA PRO A 87 -9.25 -8.78 8.77
C PRO A 87 -9.72 -10.23 8.59
N THR A 88 -9.47 -10.76 7.41
CA THR A 88 -9.60 -12.19 7.09
C THR A 88 -8.22 -12.78 6.80
N PHE A 89 -8.03 -14.04 7.16
CA PHE A 89 -6.72 -14.71 7.03
C PHE A 89 -6.72 -15.74 5.93
N HIS A 90 -5.80 -15.59 4.99
CA HIS A 90 -5.60 -16.53 3.89
C HIS A 90 -4.26 -17.26 4.03
N ARG A 91 -4.26 -18.58 3.83
CA ARG A 91 -3.04 -19.39 3.82
C ARG A 91 -2.24 -19.25 2.53
N THR A 92 -2.89 -18.79 1.46
CA THR A 92 -2.34 -18.68 0.11
C THR A 92 -2.55 -17.28 -0.45
N GLY A 93 -1.75 -16.95 -1.46
CA GLY A 93 -1.72 -15.63 -2.07
C GLY A 93 -0.66 -14.71 -1.45
N PRO A 94 -0.66 -13.42 -1.85
CA PRO A 94 0.46 -12.52 -1.60
C PRO A 94 0.45 -11.91 -0.19
N ARG A 95 -0.74 -11.86 0.42
CA ARG A 95 -1.01 -11.24 1.71
C ARG A 95 -1.76 -12.23 2.58
N HIS A 96 -1.32 -12.34 3.83
CA HIS A 96 -1.97 -13.21 4.80
C HIS A 96 -3.22 -12.55 5.36
N VAL A 97 -3.14 -11.23 5.63
CA VAL A 97 -4.26 -10.42 6.11
C VAL A 97 -4.89 -9.70 4.92
N ARG A 98 -6.18 -9.94 4.70
CA ARG A 98 -6.99 -9.27 3.67
C ARG A 98 -8.15 -8.54 4.31
N LEU A 99 -8.51 -7.41 3.70
CA LEU A 99 -9.69 -6.62 4.06
C LEU A 99 -10.76 -6.84 2.99
N THR A 100 -11.96 -6.28 3.19
CA THR A 100 -12.96 -6.29 2.13
C THR A 100 -12.44 -5.47 0.94
N PRO A 101 -12.52 -6.00 -0.30
CA PRO A 101 -12.08 -5.26 -1.49
C PRO A 101 -12.89 -3.98 -1.69
N HIS A 102 -12.25 -2.93 -2.21
CA HIS A 102 -12.93 -1.66 -2.49
C HIS A 102 -14.11 -1.82 -3.47
N SER A 103 -14.00 -2.76 -4.43
CA SER A 103 -15.07 -3.08 -5.39
C SER A 103 -16.35 -3.61 -4.74
N GLU A 104 -16.29 -4.12 -3.51
CA GLU A 104 -17.48 -4.55 -2.76
C GLU A 104 -18.14 -3.41 -1.97
N LEU A 105 -17.43 -2.30 -1.72
CA LEU A 105 -17.93 -1.20 -0.89
C LEU A 105 -19.20 -0.55 -1.44
N PRO A 106 -19.38 -0.30 -2.76
CA PRO A 106 -20.65 0.22 -3.28
C PRO A 106 -21.85 -0.64 -2.88
N ARG A 107 -21.72 -1.97 -2.97
CA ARG A 107 -22.77 -2.93 -2.58
C ARG A 107 -23.04 -2.89 -1.08
N ILE A 108 -22.00 -2.86 -0.25
CA ILE A 108 -22.12 -2.81 1.22
C ILE A 108 -22.77 -1.51 1.68
N ARG A 109 -22.34 -0.36 1.11
CA ARG A 109 -22.94 0.96 1.37
C ARG A 109 -24.42 0.97 1.02
N LEU A 110 -24.80 0.41 -0.14
CA LEU A 110 -26.20 0.33 -0.56
C LEU A 110 -27.05 -0.48 0.42
N GLN A 111 -26.58 -1.66 0.83
CA GLN A 111 -27.29 -2.52 1.77
C GLN A 111 -27.49 -1.85 3.14
N ALA A 112 -26.47 -1.15 3.65
CA ALA A 112 -26.54 -0.49 4.94
C ALA A 112 -27.38 0.80 4.91
N LEU A 113 -27.18 1.65 3.89
CA LEU A 113 -27.58 3.05 3.91
C LEU A 113 -28.87 3.37 3.12
N SER A 114 -29.44 2.41 2.39
CA SER A 114 -30.64 2.59 1.54
C SER A 114 -31.88 3.17 2.23
N ARG A 115 -31.97 3.08 3.56
CA ARG A 115 -33.10 3.61 4.35
C ARG A 115 -32.97 5.09 4.74
N PHE A 116 -31.81 5.71 4.50
CA PHE A 116 -31.50 7.07 4.92
C PHE A 116 -31.58 8.05 3.75
N LYS A 117 -31.90 9.32 4.07
CA LYS A 117 -31.94 10.40 3.08
C LYS A 117 -30.57 11.05 2.87
N PHE A 118 -29.78 11.11 3.94
CA PHE A 118 -28.47 11.74 3.98
C PHE A 118 -27.41 10.76 4.45
N CYS A 119 -26.16 11.05 4.12
CA CYS A 119 -25.00 10.36 4.62
C CYS A 119 -23.91 11.37 4.96
N LEU A 120 -23.36 11.23 6.15
CA LEU A 120 -22.09 11.86 6.51
C LEU A 120 -20.96 10.98 5.98
N VAL A 121 -20.16 11.55 5.09
CA VAL A 121 -18.92 10.97 4.59
C VAL A 121 -17.76 11.68 5.27
N THR A 122 -16.84 10.93 5.85
CA THR A 122 -15.66 11.49 6.56
C THR A 122 -14.56 10.43 6.64
N ASP A 123 -13.31 10.85 6.76
CA ASP A 123 -12.15 9.99 7.00
C ASP A 123 -11.26 10.57 8.12
N VAL A 124 -10.28 9.78 8.56
CA VAL A 124 -9.33 10.20 9.60
C VAL A 124 -8.12 10.88 8.97
N SER A 125 -7.78 12.08 9.44
CA SER A 125 -6.67 12.86 8.88
C SER A 125 -5.34 12.15 9.06
N ARG A 126 -4.68 11.83 7.93
CA ARG A 126 -3.37 11.16 7.86
C ARG A 126 -3.28 9.96 8.80
N PHE A 127 -4.29 9.09 8.79
CA PHE A 127 -4.51 8.07 9.81
C PHE A 127 -3.25 7.31 10.27
N PHE A 128 -2.60 6.52 9.39
CA PHE A 128 -1.42 5.73 9.78
C PHE A 128 -0.28 6.61 10.36
N PRO A 129 0.13 7.73 9.72
CA PRO A 129 1.09 8.66 10.31
C PRO A 129 0.65 9.32 11.62
N SER A 130 -0.64 9.51 11.87
CA SER A 130 -1.16 10.25 13.03
C SER A 130 -1.43 9.37 14.26
N VAL A 131 -1.44 8.04 14.12
CA VAL A 131 -1.67 7.13 15.26
C VAL A 131 -0.64 7.36 16.37
N TYR A 132 -1.10 7.81 17.53
CA TYR A 132 -0.31 7.82 18.74
C TYR A 132 -0.17 6.39 19.28
N THR A 133 1.04 5.82 19.31
CA THR A 133 1.28 4.41 19.65
C THR A 133 0.74 3.98 21.02
N HIS A 134 0.74 4.88 22.01
CA HIS A 134 0.14 4.59 23.31
C HIS A 134 -1.39 4.47 23.28
N SER A 135 -2.07 4.84 22.17
CA SER A 135 -3.49 4.54 21.98
C SER A 135 -3.74 3.05 21.71
N ILE A 136 -2.73 2.27 21.33
CA ILE A 136 -2.82 0.81 21.16
C ILE A 136 -3.28 0.12 22.46
N PRO A 137 -2.57 0.26 23.61
CA PRO A 137 -3.06 -0.31 24.86
C PRO A 137 -4.34 0.34 25.36
N TRP A 138 -4.64 1.60 24.98
CA TRP A 138 -5.93 2.22 25.30
C TRP A 138 -7.09 1.50 24.60
N ALA A 139 -6.92 1.13 23.33
CA ALA A 139 -7.89 0.38 22.56
C ALA A 139 -8.05 -1.06 23.06
N ILE A 140 -6.95 -1.71 23.42
CA ILE A 140 -6.96 -3.14 23.83
C ILE A 140 -7.42 -3.33 25.28
N ASN A 141 -6.86 -2.55 26.22
CA ASN A 141 -7.04 -2.77 27.65
C ASN A 141 -7.81 -1.64 28.36
N GLY A 142 -8.03 -0.50 27.68
CA GLY A 142 -8.65 0.70 28.25
C GLY A 142 -7.63 1.74 28.70
N LYS A 143 -7.92 3.02 28.41
CA LYS A 143 -7.02 4.17 28.64
C LYS A 143 -6.56 4.30 30.10
N GLU A 144 -7.47 4.15 31.06
CA GLU A 144 -7.13 4.25 32.49
C GLU A 144 -6.20 3.13 32.95
N LYS A 145 -6.51 1.87 32.59
CA LYS A 145 -5.67 0.72 32.95
C LYS A 145 -4.27 0.86 32.37
N ALA A 146 -4.17 1.25 31.11
CA ALA A 146 -2.90 1.45 30.42
C ALA A 146 -2.04 2.57 31.03
N LYS A 147 -2.66 3.66 31.51
CA LYS A 147 -1.93 4.74 32.20
C LYS A 147 -1.45 4.33 33.59
N ASN A 148 -2.21 3.50 34.30
CA ASN A 148 -1.87 3.06 35.65
C ASN A 148 -0.78 1.97 35.67
N ASP A 149 -0.69 1.16 34.62
CA ASP A 149 0.36 0.15 34.46
C ASP A 149 1.01 0.28 33.07
N PRO A 150 2.07 1.11 32.92
CA PRO A 150 2.72 1.38 31.64
C PRO A 150 3.80 0.35 31.27
N LYS A 151 3.94 -0.74 32.03
CA LYS A 151 5.03 -1.71 31.83
C LYS A 151 4.79 -2.54 30.57
N HIS A 152 5.80 -2.60 29.70
CA HIS A 152 5.74 -3.35 28.43
C HIS A 152 5.66 -4.88 28.59
N ASP A 153 5.98 -5.39 29.77
CA ASP A 153 5.93 -6.79 30.17
C ASP A 153 4.79 -7.09 31.15
N SER A 154 3.83 -6.15 31.29
CA SER A 154 2.64 -6.36 32.11
C SER A 154 1.78 -7.51 31.59
N SER A 155 1.42 -8.44 32.48
CA SER A 155 0.42 -9.47 32.21
C SER A 155 -1.01 -8.92 32.20
N ASN A 156 -1.26 -7.80 32.88
CA ASN A 156 -2.60 -7.21 33.03
C ASN A 156 -2.93 -6.24 31.88
N VAL A 157 -1.92 -5.56 31.34
CA VAL A 157 -2.04 -4.63 30.21
C VAL A 157 -1.14 -5.12 29.08
N PHE A 158 -1.52 -6.27 28.52
CA PHE A 158 -0.71 -6.91 27.48
C PHE A 158 -0.55 -6.04 26.23
N GLY A 159 -1.47 -5.12 25.93
CA GLY A 159 -1.35 -4.15 24.83
C GLY A 159 -0.08 -3.29 24.89
N ASN A 160 0.51 -3.06 26.07
CA ASN A 160 1.78 -2.34 26.20
C ASN A 160 2.94 -3.08 25.53
N ARG A 161 2.83 -4.41 25.42
CA ARG A 161 3.83 -5.23 24.71
C ARG A 161 3.84 -4.90 23.23
N LEU A 162 2.66 -4.75 22.62
CA LEU A 162 2.52 -4.38 21.22
C LEU A 162 2.97 -2.94 20.96
N ASP A 163 2.56 -1.99 21.81
CA ASP A 163 3.08 -0.61 21.79
C ASP A 163 4.60 -0.58 21.81
N PHE A 164 5.22 -1.30 22.76
CA PHE A 164 6.67 -1.38 22.84
C PHE A 164 7.29 -1.88 21.53
N ILE A 165 6.81 -2.98 20.96
CA ILE A 165 7.37 -3.52 19.71
C ILE A 165 7.23 -2.51 18.55
N VAL A 166 6.07 -1.86 18.41
CA VAL A 166 5.79 -0.86 17.37
C VAL A 166 6.70 0.37 17.50
N ARG A 167 6.91 0.87 18.72
CA ARG A 167 7.84 1.98 18.96
C ARG A 167 9.27 1.57 18.65
N GLN A 168 9.72 0.42 19.15
CA GLN A 168 11.09 -0.06 18.89
C GLN A 168 11.38 -0.25 17.40
N SER A 169 10.37 -0.61 16.59
CA SER A 169 10.50 -0.80 15.14
C SER A 169 10.53 0.49 14.32
N GLN A 170 10.31 1.63 14.97
CA GLN A 170 10.24 2.96 14.36
C GLN A 170 11.16 3.93 15.09
N SER A 171 12.39 3.54 15.39
CA SER A 171 13.37 4.38 16.09
C SER A 171 12.89 4.93 17.44
N ARG A 172 12.01 4.20 18.14
CA ARG A 172 11.35 4.61 19.39
C ARG A 172 10.41 5.82 19.27
N GLN A 173 9.99 6.16 18.06
CA GLN A 173 8.94 7.17 17.85
C GLN A 173 7.63 6.71 18.49
N THR A 174 6.90 7.65 19.07
CA THR A 174 5.62 7.41 19.74
C THR A 174 4.41 7.71 18.84
N VAL A 175 4.64 8.19 17.62
CA VAL A 175 3.61 8.55 16.66
C VAL A 175 3.91 7.86 15.33
N GLY A 176 2.85 7.36 14.70
CA GLY A 176 2.87 6.69 13.42
C GLY A 176 2.81 5.16 13.52
N LEU A 177 2.15 4.56 12.54
CA LEU A 177 2.22 3.13 12.23
C LEU A 177 2.85 2.96 10.85
N SER A 178 3.64 1.90 10.69
CA SER A 178 4.24 1.57 9.40
C SER A 178 3.19 1.17 8.37
N ILE A 179 3.10 1.94 7.28
CA ILE A 179 2.16 1.67 6.20
C ILE A 179 2.61 0.44 5.41
N GLY A 180 1.67 -0.42 5.02
CA GLY A 180 1.90 -1.56 4.12
C GLY A 180 2.18 -2.90 4.81
N GLN A 181 2.25 -2.96 6.14
CA GLN A 181 2.40 -4.21 6.88
C GLN A 181 1.04 -4.84 7.25
N ASP A 182 0.94 -6.17 7.18
CA ASP A 182 -0.26 -6.91 7.59
C ASP A 182 -0.58 -6.69 9.08
N THR A 183 0.44 -6.64 9.93
CA THR A 183 0.27 -6.37 11.36
C THR A 183 -0.31 -4.98 11.60
N SER A 184 0.13 -3.96 10.87
CA SER A 184 -0.39 -2.59 10.96
C SER A 184 -1.86 -2.49 10.55
N LYS A 185 -2.35 -3.31 9.60
CA LYS A 185 -3.80 -3.42 9.29
C LYS A 185 -4.59 -3.85 10.53
N ILE A 186 -4.10 -4.87 11.25
CA ILE A 186 -4.76 -5.38 12.45
C ILE A 186 -4.71 -4.34 13.59
N VAL A 187 -3.57 -3.67 13.79
CA VAL A 187 -3.46 -2.59 14.79
C VAL A 187 -4.45 -1.47 14.50
N ALA A 188 -4.48 -1.00 13.25
CA ALA A 188 -5.41 0.03 12.79
C ALA A 188 -6.87 -0.37 13.06
N GLU A 189 -7.26 -1.58 12.65
CA GLU A 189 -8.62 -2.07 12.87
C GLU A 189 -8.97 -2.21 14.35
N THR A 190 -8.01 -2.60 15.20
CA THR A 190 -8.19 -2.68 16.65
C THR A 190 -8.48 -1.31 17.26
N ILE A 191 -7.70 -0.29 16.87
CA ILE A 191 -7.91 1.10 17.33
C ILE A 191 -9.27 1.62 16.85
N MET A 192 -9.58 1.47 15.56
CA MET A 192 -10.83 1.98 15.00
C MET A 192 -12.06 1.25 15.54
N SER A 193 -11.96 -0.03 15.89
CA SER A 193 -13.05 -0.75 16.57
C SER A 193 -13.31 -0.22 17.99
N ALA A 194 -12.26 0.25 18.67
CA ALA A 194 -12.40 0.93 19.96
C ALA A 194 -13.02 2.33 19.79
N VAL A 195 -12.65 3.07 18.74
CA VAL A 195 -13.30 4.33 18.35
C VAL A 195 -14.79 4.09 18.07
N ASP A 196 -15.14 3.07 17.30
CA ASP A 196 -16.53 2.71 16.97
C ASP A 196 -17.34 2.44 18.25
N SER A 197 -16.75 1.73 19.21
CA SER A 197 -17.39 1.43 20.50
C SER A 197 -17.69 2.71 21.30
N VAL A 198 -16.76 3.67 21.29
CA VAL A 198 -16.95 4.98 21.92
C VAL A 198 -18.00 5.81 21.18
N PHE A 199 -17.97 5.81 19.85
CA PHE A 199 -18.94 6.49 18.99
C PHE A 199 -20.38 5.99 19.24
N LEU A 200 -20.56 4.66 19.29
CA LEU A 200 -21.84 4.04 19.62
C LEU A 200 -22.33 4.46 21.01
N LYS A 201 -21.44 4.43 22.01
CA LYS A 201 -21.77 4.86 23.39
C LYS A 201 -22.20 6.32 23.46
N LYS A 202 -21.50 7.22 22.75
CA LYS A 202 -21.84 8.66 22.71
C LYS A 202 -23.14 8.95 21.96
N SER A 203 -23.51 8.09 21.01
CA SER A 203 -24.73 8.25 20.21
C SER A 203 -26.02 7.92 20.97
N GLY A 204 -25.92 7.31 22.16
CA GLY A 204 -27.05 7.08 23.06
C GLY A 204 -27.83 5.82 22.71
N ARG A 205 -29.15 5.85 22.89
CA ARG A 205 -30.02 4.66 22.76
C ARG A 205 -30.24 4.21 21.32
N ILE A 206 -30.32 5.15 20.38
CA ILE A 206 -30.50 4.85 18.96
C ILE A 206 -29.11 4.70 18.38
N SER A 207 -28.75 3.47 18.01
CA SER A 207 -27.45 3.20 17.42
C SER A 207 -27.38 3.75 16.01
N PRO A 208 -26.35 4.54 15.66
CA PRO A 208 -26.12 4.99 14.30
C PRO A 208 -25.85 3.80 13.39
N VAL A 209 -26.31 3.87 12.15
CA VAL A 209 -25.96 2.90 11.11
C VAL A 209 -24.83 3.50 10.29
N PHE A 210 -23.70 2.79 10.25
CA PHE A 210 -22.52 3.23 9.53
C PHE A 210 -21.84 2.06 8.83
N VAL A 211 -21.07 2.40 7.80
CA VAL A 211 -20.07 1.53 7.18
C VAL A 211 -18.72 2.20 7.38
N ARG A 212 -17.74 1.46 7.90
CA ARG A 212 -16.35 1.90 7.99
C ARG A 212 -15.44 0.99 7.19
N HIS A 213 -14.59 1.53 6.34
CA HIS A 213 -13.51 0.79 5.69
C HIS A 213 -12.17 1.43 6.04
N VAL A 214 -11.41 0.75 6.90
CA VAL A 214 -10.18 1.27 7.52
C VAL A 214 -10.51 2.55 8.30
N ASP A 215 -10.19 3.72 7.74
CA ASP A 215 -10.42 5.06 8.27
C ASP A 215 -11.58 5.81 7.61
N ASP A 216 -12.09 5.34 6.48
CA ASP A 216 -13.23 5.95 5.78
C ASP A 216 -14.56 5.56 6.45
N TYR A 217 -15.41 6.54 6.75
CA TYR A 217 -16.75 6.38 7.31
C TYR A 217 -17.84 6.88 6.35
N TRP A 218 -18.92 6.10 6.29
CA TRP A 218 -20.21 6.50 5.72
C TRP A 218 -21.30 6.27 6.77
N ILE A 219 -21.88 7.34 7.31
CA ILE A 219 -22.84 7.28 8.43
C ILE A 219 -24.20 7.79 7.95
N GLY A 220 -25.23 6.94 8.00
CA GLY A 220 -26.57 7.29 7.53
C GLY A 220 -27.33 8.21 8.48
N GLY A 221 -28.10 9.15 7.93
CA GLY A 221 -28.98 10.05 8.68
C GLY A 221 -30.27 10.40 7.93
N SER A 222 -31.34 10.62 8.69
CA SER A 222 -32.68 10.95 8.18
C SER A 222 -32.86 12.45 7.93
N SER A 223 -32.04 13.28 8.59
CA SER A 223 -31.97 14.74 8.45
C SER A 223 -30.52 15.22 8.50
N HIS A 224 -30.27 16.45 8.03
CA HIS A 224 -28.95 17.09 8.19
C HIS A 224 -28.57 17.23 9.67
N GLU A 225 -29.51 17.59 10.54
CA GLU A 225 -29.28 17.70 11.98
C GLU A 225 -28.80 16.37 12.61
N GLU A 226 -29.36 15.24 12.17
CA GLU A 226 -28.91 13.92 12.62
C GLU A 226 -27.47 13.63 12.17
N CYS A 227 -27.13 13.95 10.91
CA CYS A 227 -25.76 13.83 10.39
C CYS A 227 -24.77 14.74 11.13
N GLU A 228 -25.13 15.98 11.43
CA GLU A 228 -24.30 16.90 12.23
C GLU A 228 -24.04 16.38 13.64
N LYS A 229 -25.07 15.79 14.26
CA LYS A 229 -24.91 15.13 15.57
C LYS A 229 -23.98 13.92 15.47
N HIS A 230 -24.08 13.12 14.40
CA HIS A 230 -23.15 12.02 14.15
C HIS A 230 -21.72 12.53 13.99
N LEU A 231 -21.51 13.63 13.26
CA LEU A 231 -20.21 14.27 13.08
C LEU A 231 -19.59 14.70 14.43
N GLN A 232 -20.37 15.35 15.29
CA GLN A 232 -19.90 15.75 16.62
C GLN A 232 -19.51 14.54 17.48
N ASN A 233 -20.33 13.48 17.45
CA ASN A 233 -20.09 12.27 18.23
C ASN A 233 -18.86 11.49 17.76
N ILE A 234 -18.67 11.32 16.45
CA ILE A 234 -17.51 10.61 15.90
C ILE A 234 -16.23 11.43 16.10
N ARG A 235 -16.27 12.77 15.94
CA ARG A 235 -15.15 13.66 16.26
C ARG A 235 -14.74 13.52 17.73
N ALA A 236 -15.70 13.50 18.65
CA ALA A 236 -15.44 13.30 20.07
C ALA A 236 -14.88 11.89 20.38
N ALA A 237 -15.29 10.85 19.64
CA ALA A 237 -14.77 9.50 19.81
C ALA A 237 -13.33 9.36 19.32
N LEU A 238 -13.01 9.90 18.13
CA LEU A 238 -11.65 9.93 17.57
C LEU A 238 -10.67 10.63 18.51
N LYS A 239 -11.09 11.76 19.10
CA LYS A 239 -10.28 12.54 20.05
C LYS A 239 -9.85 11.75 21.29
N GLU A 240 -10.61 10.74 21.72
CA GLU A 240 -10.22 9.90 22.87
C GLU A 240 -8.93 9.09 22.58
N PHE A 241 -8.62 8.87 21.31
CA PHE A 241 -7.44 8.15 20.81
C PHE A 241 -6.41 9.06 20.11
N GLU A 242 -6.52 10.38 20.32
CA GLU A 242 -5.66 11.41 19.69
C GLU A 242 -5.72 11.43 18.16
N LEU A 243 -6.87 11.04 17.59
CA LEU A 243 -7.15 11.10 16.16
C LEU A 243 -8.06 12.30 15.84
N ASP A 244 -8.01 12.76 14.60
CA ASP A 244 -8.81 13.89 14.12
C ASP A 244 -9.45 13.59 12.77
N ILE A 245 -10.55 14.28 12.49
CA ILE A 245 -11.28 14.19 11.23
C ILE A 245 -10.52 14.95 10.15
N ASN A 246 -10.60 14.44 8.92
CA ASN A 246 -10.17 15.18 7.76
C ASN A 246 -11.29 16.13 7.27
N GLU A 247 -11.17 17.40 7.63
CA GLU A 247 -12.19 18.41 7.31
C GLU A 247 -12.39 18.57 5.79
N SER A 248 -11.35 18.42 4.96
CA SER A 248 -11.47 18.63 3.52
C SER A 248 -12.29 17.55 2.80
N LYS A 249 -12.42 16.37 3.41
CA LYS A 249 -13.20 15.23 2.87
C LYS A 249 -14.52 15.03 3.59
N THR A 250 -14.76 15.79 4.66
CA THR A 250 -15.96 15.66 5.47
C THR A 250 -17.11 16.41 4.83
N LYS A 251 -18.18 15.68 4.46
CA LYS A 251 -19.35 16.25 3.81
C LYS A 251 -20.62 15.49 4.16
N ILE A 252 -21.74 16.21 4.20
CA ILE A 252 -23.08 15.61 4.26
C ILE A 252 -23.65 15.63 2.85
N ILE A 253 -23.98 14.46 2.32
CA ILE A 253 -24.51 14.31 0.96
C ILE A 253 -25.84 13.57 0.97
N SER A 254 -26.65 13.81 -0.05
CA SER A 254 -27.85 12.99 -0.32
C SER A 254 -27.44 11.57 -0.70
N THR A 255 -28.15 10.57 -0.17
CA THR A 255 -27.86 9.16 -0.46
C THR A 255 -28.01 8.79 -1.94
N LYS A 256 -28.67 9.62 -2.74
CA LYS A 256 -28.81 9.46 -4.19
C LYS A 256 -27.44 9.45 -4.92
N TYR A 257 -26.45 10.18 -4.40
CA TYR A 257 -25.13 10.33 -5.03
C TYR A 257 -24.08 9.35 -4.50
N ILE A 258 -24.42 8.48 -3.54
CA ILE A 258 -23.44 7.56 -2.92
C ILE A 258 -23.17 6.33 -3.81
N PHE A 259 -24.05 6.07 -4.76
CA PHE A 259 -24.09 4.81 -5.51
C PHE A 259 -23.77 4.97 -7.00
N GLY A 260 -23.74 6.21 -7.51
CA GLY A 260 -23.60 6.49 -8.93
C GLY A 260 -22.19 6.94 -9.28
N ASP A 261 -21.29 5.99 -9.52
CA ASP A 261 -20.06 6.27 -10.27
C ASP A 261 -20.11 5.44 -11.57
N ASP A 262 -20.55 6.07 -12.65
CA ASP A 262 -20.79 5.41 -13.95
C ASP A 262 -19.50 5.12 -14.75
N TRP A 263 -18.36 5.71 -14.36
CA TRP A 263 -17.26 5.96 -15.29
C TRP A 263 -16.32 4.77 -15.62
N PRO A 264 -16.07 3.76 -14.76
CA PRO A 264 -15.26 2.61 -15.15
C PRO A 264 -15.92 1.75 -16.25
N SER A 265 -17.26 1.76 -16.28
CA SER A 265 -18.05 0.87 -17.14
C SER A 265 -18.03 1.29 -18.61
N ASP A 266 -18.04 2.60 -18.89
CA ASP A 266 -18.06 3.12 -20.25
C ASP A 266 -16.75 2.85 -21.00
N PHE A 267 -15.60 3.08 -20.36
CA PHE A 267 -14.30 2.78 -20.95
C PHE A 267 -14.07 1.28 -21.09
N GLU A 268 -14.53 0.46 -20.15
CA GLU A 268 -14.44 -1.00 -20.29
C GLU A 268 -15.16 -1.48 -21.56
N ARG A 269 -16.39 -0.98 -21.79
CA ARG A 269 -17.15 -1.29 -22.99
C ARG A 269 -16.43 -0.83 -24.25
N ASP A 270 -15.87 0.37 -24.23
CA ASP A 270 -15.23 0.99 -25.39
C ASP A 270 -13.91 0.33 -25.77
N ILE A 271 -13.08 -0.02 -24.78
CA ILE A 271 -11.86 -0.81 -24.99
C ILE A 271 -12.22 -2.17 -25.58
N ARG A 272 -13.20 -2.87 -24.99
CA ARG A 272 -13.61 -4.19 -25.51
C ARG A 272 -14.14 -4.09 -26.93
N ALA A 273 -14.93 -3.06 -27.26
CA ALA A 273 -15.45 -2.87 -28.60
C ALA A 273 -14.35 -2.55 -29.63
N ALA A 274 -13.36 -1.73 -29.27
CA ALA A 274 -12.31 -1.31 -30.20
C ALA A 274 -11.30 -2.42 -30.53
N PHE A 275 -10.93 -3.25 -29.53
CA PHE A 275 -9.89 -4.26 -29.69
C PHE A 275 -10.42 -5.69 -29.86
N SER A 276 -11.74 -5.88 -29.91
CA SER A 276 -12.32 -7.21 -30.14
C SER A 276 -12.30 -7.60 -31.62
N ASP A 277 -11.73 -8.78 -31.92
CA ASP A 277 -11.78 -9.39 -33.26
C ASP A 277 -13.19 -9.87 -33.65
N ASN A 278 -14.10 -9.98 -32.67
CA ASN A 278 -15.47 -10.36 -32.92
C ASN A 278 -16.25 -9.19 -33.56
N GLN A 279 -16.62 -9.34 -34.83
CA GLN A 279 -17.39 -8.34 -35.61
C GLN A 279 -18.76 -7.98 -35.00
N TYR A 280 -19.33 -8.82 -34.14
CA TYR A 280 -20.58 -8.50 -33.42
C TYR A 280 -20.37 -7.60 -32.20
N ILE A 281 -19.15 -7.57 -31.66
CA ILE A 281 -18.75 -6.73 -30.51
C ILE A 281 -18.05 -5.47 -31.01
N ASN A 282 -17.34 -5.58 -32.14
CA ASN A 282 -16.68 -4.47 -32.78
C ASN A 282 -17.71 -3.54 -33.42
N ASN A 283 -17.94 -2.40 -32.77
CA ASN A 283 -18.85 -1.36 -33.25
C ASN A 283 -18.18 -0.37 -34.21
N GLY A 284 -17.05 -0.73 -34.83
CA GLY A 284 -16.30 0.15 -35.73
C GLY A 284 -15.63 1.34 -35.03
N LYS A 285 -15.41 1.24 -33.70
CA LYS A 285 -14.67 2.26 -32.95
C LYS A 285 -13.20 2.18 -33.32
N ASP A 286 -12.62 3.30 -33.75
CA ASP A 286 -11.18 3.42 -33.98
C ASP A 286 -10.42 3.26 -32.65
N PRO A 287 -9.54 2.26 -32.50
CA PRO A 287 -8.83 2.02 -31.24
C PRO A 287 -7.92 3.18 -30.85
N ILE A 288 -7.34 3.91 -31.83
CA ILE A 288 -6.51 5.10 -31.55
C ILE A 288 -7.37 6.18 -30.89
N SER A 289 -8.56 6.46 -31.43
CA SER A 289 -9.50 7.42 -30.84
C SER A 289 -9.89 7.05 -29.40
N VAL A 290 -10.14 5.77 -29.11
CA VAL A 290 -10.48 5.31 -27.75
C VAL A 290 -9.31 5.52 -26.78
N LEU A 291 -8.10 5.15 -27.18
CA LEU A 291 -6.90 5.36 -26.35
C LEU A 291 -6.59 6.85 -26.16
N ALA A 292 -6.77 7.68 -27.19
CA ALA A 292 -6.56 9.12 -27.11
C ALA A 292 -7.56 9.79 -26.15
N GLN A 293 -8.84 9.42 -26.21
CA GLN A 293 -9.86 9.91 -25.28
C GLN A 293 -9.58 9.50 -23.84
N LEU A 294 -9.07 8.28 -23.64
CA LEU A 294 -8.64 7.81 -22.32
C LEU A 294 -7.49 8.67 -21.76
N VAL A 295 -6.46 8.93 -22.56
CA VAL A 295 -5.29 9.76 -22.15
C VAL A 295 -5.72 11.20 -21.87
N ASP A 296 -6.53 11.79 -22.75
CA ASP A 296 -7.03 13.15 -22.58
C ASP A 296 -7.83 13.28 -21.28
N ARG A 297 -8.78 12.37 -21.04
CA ARG A 297 -9.59 12.41 -19.82
C ARG A 297 -8.77 12.15 -18.56
N SER A 298 -7.83 11.19 -18.60
CA SER A 298 -6.91 10.93 -17.47
C SER A 298 -6.10 12.18 -17.11
N THR A 299 -5.70 12.95 -18.13
CA THR A 299 -4.95 14.19 -17.96
C THR A 299 -5.84 15.31 -17.41
N VAL A 300 -7.02 15.51 -17.99
CA VAL A 300 -7.97 16.55 -17.56
C VAL A 300 -8.45 16.33 -16.12
N GLN A 301 -8.69 15.08 -15.74
CA GLN A 301 -9.15 14.72 -14.40
C GLN A 301 -8.00 14.50 -13.40
N ASN A 302 -6.74 14.59 -13.84
CA ASN A 302 -5.56 14.26 -13.04
C ASN A 302 -5.70 12.88 -12.36
N ASP A 303 -6.07 11.87 -13.15
CA ASP A 303 -6.30 10.49 -12.70
C ASP A 303 -5.55 9.45 -13.55
N ASP A 304 -4.28 9.24 -13.20
CA ASP A 304 -3.47 8.13 -13.75
C ASP A 304 -4.03 6.73 -13.45
N GLY A 305 -4.94 6.60 -12.48
CA GLY A 305 -5.63 5.36 -12.14
C GLY A 305 -6.49 4.85 -13.30
N MET A 306 -7.01 5.75 -14.15
CA MET A 306 -7.72 5.40 -15.38
C MET A 306 -6.85 4.59 -16.33
N ILE A 307 -5.60 5.02 -16.55
CA ILE A 307 -4.63 4.32 -17.41
C ILE A 307 -4.31 2.94 -16.86
N ARG A 308 -4.05 2.85 -15.56
CA ARG A 308 -3.78 1.59 -14.86
C ARG A 308 -4.95 0.61 -15.01
N HIS A 309 -6.19 1.10 -14.87
CA HIS A 309 -7.41 0.33 -15.04
C HIS A 309 -7.59 -0.13 -16.49
N ALA A 310 -7.37 0.74 -17.47
CA ALA A 310 -7.46 0.39 -18.89
C ALA A 310 -6.47 -0.71 -19.29
N ILE A 311 -5.20 -0.60 -18.87
CA ILE A 311 -4.19 -1.64 -19.10
C ILE A 311 -4.66 -2.98 -18.51
N ARG A 312 -5.25 -2.97 -17.31
CA ARG A 312 -5.83 -4.16 -16.69
C ARG A 312 -7.00 -4.73 -17.49
N LYS A 313 -7.86 -3.89 -18.07
CA LYS A 313 -8.99 -4.34 -18.89
C LYS A 313 -8.56 -4.91 -20.24
N ILE A 314 -7.52 -4.37 -20.86
CA ILE A 314 -6.90 -4.96 -22.05
C ILE A 314 -6.36 -6.36 -21.71
N ASP A 315 -5.74 -6.51 -20.54
CA ASP A 315 -5.22 -7.80 -20.05
C ASP A 315 -6.32 -8.82 -19.73
N GLU A 316 -7.34 -8.43 -18.94
CA GLU A 316 -8.50 -9.26 -18.61
C GLU A 316 -9.26 -9.72 -19.86
N GLY A 317 -9.36 -8.84 -20.87
CA GLY A 317 -9.97 -9.13 -22.16
C GLY A 317 -9.08 -9.94 -23.11
N LYS A 318 -7.80 -10.17 -22.78
CA LYS A 318 -6.79 -10.83 -23.64
C LYS A 318 -6.62 -10.13 -24.99
N LEU A 319 -6.65 -8.80 -24.99
CA LEU A 319 -6.70 -7.96 -26.19
C LEU A 319 -5.30 -7.50 -26.68
N TRP A 320 -4.22 -8.03 -26.11
CA TRP A 320 -2.84 -7.59 -26.42
C TRP A 320 -2.36 -7.91 -27.82
N ASP A 321 -2.92 -8.94 -28.45
CA ASP A 321 -2.46 -9.44 -29.75
C ASP A 321 -3.23 -8.86 -30.95
N SER A 322 -4.28 -8.05 -30.71
CA SER A 322 -5.10 -7.44 -31.75
C SER A 322 -4.33 -6.40 -32.59
N ASP A 323 -3.59 -5.50 -31.93
CA ASP A 323 -2.68 -4.54 -32.57
C ASP A 323 -1.50 -4.22 -31.64
N TRP A 324 -0.54 -5.16 -31.58
CA TRP A 324 0.59 -5.02 -30.67
C TRP A 324 1.48 -3.82 -31.00
N GLU A 325 1.67 -3.48 -32.28
CA GLU A 325 2.54 -2.37 -32.67
C GLU A 325 1.99 -1.04 -32.11
N MET A 326 0.69 -0.82 -32.24
CA MET A 326 0.03 0.34 -31.62
C MET A 326 0.07 0.26 -30.09
N LEU A 327 -0.32 -0.88 -29.51
CA LEU A 327 -0.41 -1.05 -28.06
C LEU A 327 0.96 -0.90 -27.38
N GLU A 328 2.05 -1.34 -28.02
CA GLU A 328 3.41 -1.17 -27.51
C GLU A 328 3.79 0.31 -27.39
N HIS A 329 3.49 1.11 -28.41
CA HIS A 329 3.76 2.55 -28.39
C HIS A 329 2.83 3.31 -27.44
N PHE A 330 1.57 2.86 -27.29
CA PHE A 330 0.66 3.37 -26.27
C PHE A 330 1.19 3.10 -24.85
N LEU A 331 1.64 1.86 -24.58
CA LEU A 331 2.25 1.49 -23.30
C LEU A 331 3.52 2.30 -23.04
N ALA A 332 4.34 2.55 -24.08
CA ALA A 332 5.53 3.39 -23.98
C ALA A 332 5.18 4.83 -23.59
N GLN A 333 4.18 5.43 -24.24
CA GLN A 333 3.66 6.73 -23.86
C GLN A 333 3.17 6.74 -22.41
N CYS A 334 2.43 5.71 -22.00
CA CYS A 334 1.90 5.61 -20.65
C CYS A 334 3.01 5.51 -19.59
N ALA A 335 4.04 4.69 -19.85
CA ALA A 335 5.18 4.53 -18.94
C ALA A 335 5.97 5.82 -18.72
N VAL A 336 6.07 6.67 -19.75
CA VAL A 336 6.79 7.94 -19.69
C VAL A 336 5.94 9.03 -19.03
N GLN A 337 4.64 9.11 -19.33
CA GLN A 337 3.78 10.20 -18.89
C GLN A 337 3.10 9.94 -17.54
N PHE A 338 2.83 8.67 -17.21
CA PHE A 338 2.05 8.28 -16.03
C PHE A 338 2.84 7.28 -15.16
N PRO A 339 3.73 7.77 -14.26
CA PRO A 339 4.58 6.91 -13.43
C PRO A 339 3.80 5.85 -12.62
N HIS A 340 2.55 6.14 -12.25
CA HIS A 340 1.70 5.25 -11.46
C HIS A 340 1.29 3.95 -12.18
N CYS A 341 1.42 3.89 -13.51
CA CYS A 341 1.11 2.69 -14.29
C CYS A 341 2.35 1.87 -14.70
N PHE A 342 3.56 2.38 -14.42
CA PHE A 342 4.81 1.78 -14.90
C PHE A 342 4.97 0.31 -14.49
N ASP A 343 4.46 -0.06 -13.31
CA ASP A 343 4.50 -1.43 -12.83
C ASP A 343 3.61 -2.39 -13.63
N HIS A 344 2.45 -1.93 -14.13
CA HIS A 344 1.61 -2.73 -15.03
C HIS A 344 2.29 -2.88 -16.38
N VAL A 345 2.83 -1.79 -16.93
CA VAL A 345 3.54 -1.78 -18.21
C VAL A 345 4.73 -2.75 -18.15
N ALA A 346 5.59 -2.63 -17.13
CA ALA A 346 6.75 -3.50 -16.96
C ALA A 346 6.36 -4.98 -16.92
N ARG A 347 5.25 -5.35 -16.27
CA ARG A 347 4.73 -6.72 -16.24
C ARG A 347 4.31 -7.21 -17.64
N VAL A 348 3.58 -6.39 -18.41
CA VAL A 348 3.19 -6.72 -19.78
C VAL A 348 4.41 -6.99 -20.67
N ILE A 349 5.43 -6.14 -20.58
CA ILE A 349 6.65 -6.30 -21.37
C ILE A 349 7.45 -7.53 -20.96
N ALA A 350 7.60 -7.77 -19.65
CA ALA A 350 8.26 -8.97 -19.16
C ALA A 350 7.51 -10.26 -19.55
N TRP A 351 6.17 -10.24 -19.50
CA TRP A 351 5.33 -11.36 -19.93
C TRP A 351 5.52 -11.67 -21.42
N ARG A 352 5.44 -10.66 -22.31
CA ARG A 352 5.68 -10.87 -23.74
C ARG A 352 7.10 -11.36 -24.03
N ASN A 353 8.11 -10.76 -23.39
CA ASN A 353 9.50 -11.17 -23.57
C ASN A 353 9.74 -12.63 -23.13
N ARG A 354 9.10 -13.10 -22.05
CA ARG A 354 9.19 -14.49 -21.58
C ARG A 354 8.39 -15.48 -22.40
N THR A 355 7.28 -15.05 -22.99
CA THR A 355 6.44 -15.87 -23.88
C THR A 355 6.92 -15.84 -25.34
N SER A 356 8.08 -15.25 -25.61
CA SER A 356 8.67 -15.11 -26.96
C SER A 356 7.76 -14.38 -27.95
N ARG A 357 6.90 -13.48 -27.45
CA ARG A 357 6.07 -12.58 -28.27
C ARG A 357 6.89 -11.36 -28.73
N PRO A 358 6.48 -10.67 -29.81
CA PRO A 358 7.14 -9.45 -30.27
C PRO A 358 7.19 -8.39 -29.15
N VAL A 359 8.38 -7.82 -28.97
CA VAL A 359 8.71 -6.71 -28.05
C VAL A 359 9.91 -5.96 -28.62
N ASN A 360 9.82 -4.64 -28.72
CA ASN A 360 10.94 -3.77 -29.05
C ASN A 360 11.87 -3.59 -27.83
N ARG A 361 12.84 -4.48 -27.68
CA ARG A 361 13.77 -4.46 -26.54
C ARG A 361 14.56 -3.16 -26.42
N GLY A 362 14.94 -2.52 -27.53
CA GLY A 362 15.67 -1.26 -27.54
C GLY A 362 14.84 -0.13 -26.94
N LEU A 363 13.58 0.01 -27.39
CA LEU A 363 12.63 0.97 -26.85
C LEU A 363 12.47 0.83 -25.33
N TRP A 364 12.25 -0.40 -24.84
CA TRP A 364 12.03 -0.62 -23.41
C TRP A 364 13.29 -0.47 -22.57
N ALA A 365 14.47 -0.73 -23.14
CA ALA A 365 15.74 -0.42 -22.49
C ALA A 365 15.90 1.10 -22.31
N ASP A 366 15.62 1.88 -23.35
CA ASP A 366 15.69 3.34 -23.31
C ASP A 366 14.69 3.94 -22.31
N ILE A 367 13.44 3.46 -22.31
CA ILE A 367 12.42 3.89 -21.35
C ILE A 367 12.82 3.53 -19.92
N ALA A 368 13.32 2.31 -19.67
CA ALA A 368 13.76 1.92 -18.34
C ALA A 368 14.93 2.80 -17.86
N LEU A 369 15.92 3.08 -18.71
CA LEU A 369 17.03 3.97 -18.38
C LEU A 369 16.59 5.41 -18.15
N LEU A 370 15.64 5.91 -18.95
CA LEU A 370 15.03 7.22 -18.75
C LEU A 370 14.34 7.29 -17.39
N THR A 371 13.52 6.29 -17.06
CA THR A 371 12.85 6.19 -15.75
C THR A 371 13.86 6.16 -14.60
N LEU A 372 14.95 5.38 -14.72
CA LEU A 372 16.00 5.33 -13.69
C LEU A 372 16.70 6.67 -13.48
N THR A 373 16.98 7.41 -14.55
CA THR A 373 17.67 8.70 -14.44
C THR A 373 16.75 9.80 -13.91
N GLN A 374 15.52 9.90 -14.41
CA GLN A 374 14.56 10.93 -13.99
C GLN A 374 13.98 10.66 -12.60
N ASN A 375 13.47 9.45 -12.37
CA ASN A 375 12.81 9.11 -11.10
C ASN A 375 13.83 8.73 -10.01
N GLY A 376 15.01 8.24 -10.40
CA GLY A 376 16.13 8.04 -9.47
C GLY A 376 16.58 9.34 -8.83
N ALA A 377 16.77 10.40 -9.63
CA ALA A 377 17.19 11.71 -9.11
C ALA A 377 16.17 12.34 -8.15
N LEU A 378 14.91 11.90 -8.19
CA LEU A 378 13.82 12.38 -7.33
C LEU A 378 13.55 11.45 -6.14
N GLY A 379 14.34 10.38 -5.93
CA GLY A 379 14.13 9.41 -4.84
C GLY A 379 12.79 8.67 -4.95
N ARG A 380 12.30 8.44 -6.18
CA ARG A 380 11.02 7.77 -6.45
C ARG A 380 11.22 6.25 -6.55
N ASP A 381 11.30 5.60 -5.39
CA ASP A 381 11.71 4.20 -5.26
C ASP A 381 10.88 3.20 -6.06
N SER A 382 9.54 3.36 -6.14
CA SER A 382 8.70 2.41 -6.88
C SER A 382 9.04 2.35 -8.36
N GLU A 383 9.19 3.49 -9.02
CA GLU A 383 9.49 3.56 -10.44
C GLU A 383 10.89 3.01 -10.70
N VAL A 384 11.85 3.35 -9.84
CA VAL A 384 13.25 2.90 -9.94
C VAL A 384 13.36 1.38 -9.78
N ILE A 385 12.69 0.80 -8.79
CA ILE A 385 12.78 -0.65 -8.53
C ILE A 385 12.12 -1.46 -9.65
N TRP A 386 11.01 -0.97 -10.22
CA TRP A 386 10.37 -1.59 -11.38
C TRP A 386 11.20 -1.42 -12.65
N ALA A 387 11.87 -0.28 -12.86
CA ALA A 387 12.75 -0.07 -14.01
C ALA A 387 14.03 -0.92 -13.93
N LEU A 388 14.62 -1.07 -12.73
CA LEU A 388 15.71 -2.02 -12.48
C LEU A 388 15.27 -3.46 -12.79
N TRP A 389 14.06 -3.83 -12.36
CA TRP A 389 13.51 -5.15 -12.66
C TRP A 389 13.28 -5.35 -14.17
N LEU A 390 12.75 -4.35 -14.88
CA LEU A 390 12.57 -4.42 -16.33
C LEU A 390 13.91 -4.56 -17.07
N LEU A 391 14.94 -3.79 -16.72
CA LEU A 391 16.29 -3.96 -17.31
C LEU A 391 16.83 -5.37 -17.11
N LYS A 392 16.62 -5.95 -15.92
CA LYS A 392 16.98 -7.34 -15.65
C LYS A 392 16.25 -8.29 -16.60
N GLU A 393 14.94 -8.13 -16.80
CA GLU A 393 14.15 -8.99 -17.70
C GLU A 393 14.60 -8.87 -19.15
N LEU A 394 15.00 -7.67 -19.58
CA LEU A 394 15.58 -7.40 -20.89
C LEU A 394 17.04 -7.85 -21.03
N LYS A 395 17.71 -8.21 -19.91
CA LYS A 395 19.14 -8.54 -19.81
C LYS A 395 20.06 -7.39 -20.21
N GLU A 396 19.62 -6.17 -19.97
CA GLU A 396 20.35 -4.95 -20.31
C GLU A 396 21.30 -4.53 -19.18
N LYS A 397 22.41 -3.88 -19.57
CA LYS A 397 23.40 -3.39 -18.61
C LYS A 397 22.99 -2.03 -18.05
N LEU A 398 23.15 -1.85 -16.74
CA LEU A 398 22.97 -0.60 -16.04
C LEU A 398 24.22 0.30 -16.20
N PRO A 399 24.10 1.49 -16.80
CA PRO A 399 25.20 2.44 -16.94
C PRO A 399 25.63 3.07 -15.60
N THR A 400 26.91 3.41 -15.46
CA THR A 400 27.47 4.08 -14.27
C THR A 400 26.70 5.34 -13.85
N LYS A 401 26.31 6.18 -14.81
CA LYS A 401 25.54 7.41 -14.51
C LYS A 401 24.21 7.10 -13.81
N ALA A 402 23.52 6.04 -14.24
CA ALA A 402 22.25 5.64 -13.64
C ALA A 402 22.48 5.04 -12.24
N SER A 403 23.49 4.19 -12.06
CA SER A 403 23.80 3.64 -10.73
C SER A 403 24.20 4.72 -9.73
N ASP A 404 24.93 5.76 -10.15
CA ASP A 404 25.35 6.85 -9.27
C ASP A 404 24.17 7.65 -8.72
N ILE A 405 23.23 8.01 -9.61
CA ILE A 405 21.99 8.70 -9.24
C ILE A 405 21.19 7.86 -8.23
N ILE A 406 21.07 6.55 -8.47
CA ILE A 406 20.29 5.64 -7.62
C ILE A 406 20.94 5.51 -6.23
N VAL A 407 22.27 5.33 -6.18
CA VAL A 407 23.00 5.21 -4.90
C VAL A 407 22.82 6.45 -4.03
N GLU A 408 22.82 7.63 -4.64
CA GLU A 408 22.71 8.90 -3.90
C GLU A 408 21.31 9.18 -3.35
N ASN A 409 20.25 8.76 -4.07
CA ASN A 409 18.89 9.30 -3.82
C ASN A 409 17.84 8.27 -3.39
N ASN A 410 18.10 6.96 -3.49
CA ASN A 410 17.08 5.93 -3.28
C ASN A 410 17.22 5.12 -1.97
N GLY A 411 16.10 4.56 -1.52
CA GLY A 411 16.01 3.82 -0.25
C GLY A 411 16.67 2.44 -0.26
N GLY A 412 16.85 1.87 0.94
CA GLY A 412 17.60 0.62 1.15
C GLY A 412 17.08 -0.58 0.35
N LEU A 413 15.78 -0.67 0.07
CA LEU A 413 15.20 -1.76 -0.74
C LEU A 413 15.62 -1.68 -2.22
N VAL A 414 15.70 -0.47 -2.79
CA VAL A 414 16.18 -0.25 -4.17
C VAL A 414 17.66 -0.63 -4.27
N LEU A 415 18.45 -0.17 -3.30
CA LEU A 415 19.89 -0.45 -3.25
C LEU A 415 20.17 -1.94 -3.05
N ALA A 416 19.30 -2.66 -2.34
CA ALA A 416 19.37 -4.12 -2.21
C ALA A 416 19.30 -4.80 -3.60
N VAL A 417 18.39 -4.35 -4.49
CA VAL A 417 18.32 -4.84 -5.88
C VAL A 417 19.58 -4.45 -6.67
N LEU A 418 20.06 -3.22 -6.49
CA LEU A 418 21.28 -2.73 -7.14
C LEU A 418 22.53 -3.55 -6.76
N ALA A 419 22.61 -4.07 -5.53
CA ALA A 419 23.70 -4.95 -5.10
C ALA A 419 23.77 -6.25 -5.92
N HIS A 420 22.64 -6.79 -6.37
CA HIS A 420 22.60 -7.96 -7.26
C HIS A 420 23.10 -7.64 -8.66
N PHE A 421 22.79 -6.44 -9.20
CA PHE A 421 23.35 -5.97 -10.48
C PHE A 421 24.88 -5.96 -10.45
N ASN A 422 25.49 -5.50 -9.35
CA ASN A 422 26.93 -5.55 -9.15
C ASN A 422 27.46 -7.00 -9.13
N LYS A 423 26.86 -7.88 -8.32
CA LYS A 423 27.32 -9.28 -8.21
C LYS A 423 27.24 -10.04 -9.54
N ARG A 424 26.17 -9.80 -10.31
CA ARG A 424 25.89 -10.48 -11.58
C ARG A 424 26.54 -9.81 -12.79
N ARG A 425 27.36 -8.77 -12.59
CA ARG A 425 28.06 -8.01 -13.66
C ARG A 425 27.11 -7.39 -14.69
N LEU A 426 25.91 -6.99 -14.22
CA LEU A 426 24.92 -6.27 -15.00
C LEU A 426 25.05 -4.75 -14.83
N ALA A 427 25.91 -4.26 -13.94
CA ALA A 427 26.30 -2.85 -13.89
C ALA A 427 27.64 -2.63 -14.61
N THR A 428 27.78 -1.50 -15.32
CA THR A 428 29.06 -1.10 -15.94
C THR A 428 30.02 -0.47 -14.94
N ASP A 429 29.51 0.03 -13.81
CA ASP A 429 30.31 0.62 -12.74
C ASP A 429 31.11 -0.44 -11.95
N ARG A 430 32.43 -0.37 -12.07
CA ARG A 430 33.36 -1.27 -11.36
C ARG A 430 33.50 -0.96 -9.87
N ASN A 431 33.15 0.25 -9.43
CA ASN A 431 33.27 0.68 -8.03
C ASN A 431 31.92 0.70 -7.30
N LEU A 432 30.85 0.17 -7.91
CA LEU A 432 29.50 0.19 -7.33
C LEU A 432 29.46 -0.42 -5.92
N LYS A 433 30.19 -1.52 -5.70
CA LYS A 433 30.32 -2.13 -4.37
C LYS A 433 30.81 -1.14 -3.29
N GLY A 434 31.85 -0.36 -3.58
CA GLY A 434 32.41 0.61 -2.63
C GLY A 434 31.45 1.77 -2.37
N LYS A 435 30.75 2.22 -3.41
CA LYS A 435 29.70 3.25 -3.28
C LYS A 435 28.53 2.77 -2.40
N LEU A 436 28.11 1.51 -2.55
CA LEU A 436 27.09 0.90 -1.70
C LEU A 436 27.52 0.78 -0.24
N TRP A 437 28.80 0.56 0.06
CA TRP A 437 29.29 0.62 1.44
C TRP A 437 29.17 2.03 2.02
N GLY A 438 29.50 3.05 1.23
CA GLY A 438 29.50 4.45 1.65
C GLY A 438 28.13 5.02 2.05
N VAL A 439 27.03 4.42 1.58
CA VAL A 439 25.68 4.87 1.95
C VAL A 439 25.17 4.32 3.28
N VAL A 440 25.80 3.27 3.81
CA VAL A 440 25.33 2.61 5.03
C VAL A 440 25.74 3.45 6.23
N ASP A 441 24.85 4.35 6.63
CA ASP A 441 24.98 5.14 7.85
C ASP A 441 24.47 4.38 9.09
N GLY A 442 25.09 4.63 10.24
CA GLY A 442 24.76 4.03 11.51
C GLY A 442 25.05 2.53 11.58
N THR A 443 24.14 1.78 12.22
CA THR A 443 24.30 0.34 12.37
C THR A 443 23.84 -0.43 11.13
N PRO A 444 24.66 -1.34 10.56
CA PRO A 444 24.30 -2.06 9.36
C PRO A 444 23.15 -3.04 9.60
N PHE A 445 22.89 -3.47 10.84
CA PHE A 445 21.94 -4.55 11.13
C PHE A 445 20.53 -4.05 11.42
N SER A 446 20.40 -2.88 12.05
CA SER A 446 19.10 -2.31 12.42
C SER A 446 18.89 -0.86 11.99
N GLY A 447 19.76 -0.34 11.11
CA GLY A 447 19.63 0.96 10.47
C GLY A 447 18.67 0.96 9.27
N ALA A 448 18.45 2.14 8.67
CA ALA A 448 17.51 2.31 7.55
C ALA A 448 17.91 1.49 6.31
N PHE A 449 19.20 1.20 6.14
CA PHE A 449 19.75 0.42 5.05
C PHE A 449 19.81 -1.09 5.35
N TRP A 450 19.10 -1.59 6.36
CA TRP A 450 19.07 -3.03 6.67
C TRP A 450 18.72 -3.93 5.47
N PRO A 451 17.86 -3.55 4.48
CA PRO A 451 17.62 -4.40 3.32
C PRO A 451 18.87 -4.54 2.44
N LEU A 452 19.60 -3.45 2.23
CA LEU A 452 20.86 -3.43 1.47
C LEU A 452 21.93 -4.28 2.16
N THR A 453 22.16 -4.04 3.44
CA THR A 453 23.22 -4.74 4.19
C THR A 453 22.95 -6.23 4.31
N LEU A 454 21.68 -6.63 4.45
CA LEU A 454 21.24 -8.02 4.44
C LEU A 454 21.62 -8.70 3.12
N GLU A 455 21.29 -8.09 1.99
CA GLU A 455 21.66 -8.59 0.67
C GLU A 455 23.17 -8.61 0.44
N MET A 456 23.89 -7.58 0.85
CA MET A 456 25.35 -7.56 0.70
C MET A 456 26.04 -8.67 1.49
N MET A 457 25.52 -9.02 2.67
CA MET A 457 25.99 -10.18 3.44
C MET A 457 25.62 -11.51 2.79
N HIS A 458 24.40 -11.64 2.26
CA HIS A 458 23.98 -12.80 1.48
C HIS A 458 24.89 -13.04 0.26
N LEU A 459 25.19 -11.98 -0.49
CA LEU A 459 26.00 -12.01 -1.71
C LEU A 459 27.51 -12.17 -1.46
N GLY A 460 27.95 -12.11 -0.19
CA GLY A 460 29.35 -12.17 0.21
C GLY A 460 30.17 -10.96 -0.22
N ILE A 461 29.54 -9.78 -0.29
CA ILE A 461 30.17 -8.51 -0.69
C ILE A 461 30.04 -7.42 0.39
N ALA A 462 29.62 -7.78 1.60
CA ALA A 462 29.52 -6.90 2.75
C ALA A 462 30.86 -6.26 3.11
N ASP A 463 30.80 -5.07 3.72
CA ASP A 463 31.98 -4.41 4.27
C ASP A 463 32.48 -5.21 5.48
N PRO A 464 33.76 -5.65 5.51
CA PRO A 464 34.33 -6.36 6.66
C PRO A 464 34.23 -5.60 7.98
N ILE A 465 34.15 -4.26 7.95
CA ILE A 465 34.04 -3.40 9.14
C ILE A 465 32.75 -3.68 9.91
N TRP A 466 31.67 -4.10 9.23
CA TRP A 466 30.37 -4.39 9.85
C TRP A 466 30.42 -5.52 10.89
N ASN A 467 31.44 -6.38 10.86
CA ASN A 467 31.63 -7.42 11.88
C ASN A 467 31.97 -6.85 13.27
N ARG A 468 32.41 -5.59 13.36
CA ARG A 468 32.74 -4.91 14.61
C ARG A 468 31.53 -4.30 15.31
N ASP A 469 30.38 -4.21 14.64
CA ASP A 469 29.17 -3.61 15.20
C ASP A 469 28.57 -4.52 16.30
N THR A 470 28.10 -3.88 17.38
CA THR A 470 27.64 -4.53 18.61
C THR A 470 26.12 -4.65 18.71
N ALA A 471 25.39 -4.60 17.59
CA ALA A 471 23.95 -4.77 17.56
C ALA A 471 23.52 -6.07 18.25
N HIS A 472 22.35 -6.01 18.92
CA HIS A 472 21.81 -7.13 19.66
C HIS A 472 21.63 -8.36 18.76
N VAL A 473 21.80 -9.56 19.32
CA VAL A 473 21.75 -10.84 18.58
C VAL A 473 20.47 -10.99 17.76
N SER A 474 19.34 -10.52 18.27
CA SER A 474 18.04 -10.56 17.54
C SER A 474 18.00 -9.66 16.31
N MET A 475 18.81 -8.61 16.23
CA MET A 475 18.94 -7.76 15.03
C MET A 475 19.93 -8.35 14.02
N ARG A 476 20.91 -9.13 14.50
CA ARG A 476 21.93 -9.75 13.63
C ARG A 476 21.54 -11.12 13.09
N SER A 477 20.49 -11.74 13.62
CA SER A 477 20.14 -13.14 13.32
C SER A 477 19.96 -13.41 11.83
N LEU A 478 19.24 -12.53 11.13
CA LEU A 478 18.98 -12.64 9.68
C LEU A 478 20.26 -12.47 8.86
N HIS A 479 21.06 -11.46 9.20
CA HIS A 479 22.34 -11.18 8.56
C HIS A 479 23.35 -12.31 8.76
N ASN A 480 23.45 -12.85 9.97
CA ASN A 480 24.32 -13.99 10.29
C ASN A 480 23.88 -15.25 9.54
N ALA A 481 22.57 -15.45 9.38
CA ALA A 481 21.99 -16.51 8.57
C ALA A 481 22.10 -16.26 7.05
N LYS A 482 22.62 -15.09 6.63
CA LYS A 482 22.79 -14.67 5.23
C LYS A 482 21.50 -14.83 4.42
N VAL A 483 20.39 -14.45 5.03
CA VAL A 483 19.06 -14.50 4.40
C VAL A 483 19.00 -13.53 3.22
N SER A 484 18.33 -13.94 2.14
CA SER A 484 18.02 -13.07 1.00
C SER A 484 16.54 -12.73 0.97
N ILE A 485 16.22 -11.45 0.77
CA ILE A 485 14.91 -10.92 0.43
C ILE A 485 14.70 -10.79 -1.09
N ILE A 486 15.71 -11.15 -1.89
CA ILE A 486 15.66 -11.14 -3.36
C ILE A 486 15.80 -12.56 -3.91
N ASP A 487 14.73 -13.05 -4.55
CA ASP A 487 14.76 -14.19 -5.44
C ASP A 487 14.96 -13.68 -6.88
N TRP A 488 16.23 -13.52 -7.28
CA TRP A 488 16.57 -12.93 -8.57
C TRP A 488 15.97 -13.68 -9.75
N ASP A 489 15.82 -14.99 -9.66
CA ASP A 489 15.37 -15.80 -10.80
C ASP A 489 13.85 -15.98 -10.81
N ALA A 490 13.12 -15.37 -9.86
CA ALA A 490 11.67 -15.39 -9.79
C ALA A 490 11.01 -14.82 -11.08
N PRO A 491 10.03 -15.52 -11.65
CA PRO A 491 9.25 -15.00 -12.77
C PRO A 491 8.19 -14.01 -12.30
N PRO A 492 7.56 -13.22 -13.21
CA PRO A 492 6.28 -12.58 -12.91
C PRO A 492 5.29 -13.61 -12.38
N ARG A 493 4.44 -13.25 -11.40
CA ARG A 493 3.62 -14.25 -10.71
C ARG A 493 2.53 -14.87 -11.57
N VAL A 494 2.19 -14.29 -12.72
CA VAL A 494 1.34 -14.96 -13.71
C VAL A 494 1.94 -16.29 -14.18
N PHE A 495 3.26 -16.46 -14.10
CA PHE A 495 3.95 -17.71 -14.38
C PHE A 495 4.04 -18.65 -13.15
N ASP A 496 3.56 -18.23 -11.97
CA ASP A 496 3.48 -19.11 -10.79
C ASP A 496 2.34 -20.16 -10.94
N GLY A 497 1.51 -20.04 -11.97
CA GLY A 497 0.37 -20.91 -12.29
C GLY A 497 0.71 -22.39 -12.52
N GLU A 498 0.26 -23.20 -11.56
CA GLU A 498 -0.01 -24.65 -11.62
C GLU A 498 1.18 -25.64 -11.55
N LYS A 499 2.18 -25.43 -10.70
CA LYS A 499 3.16 -26.53 -10.42
C LYS A 499 2.52 -27.80 -9.82
N ASP A 500 1.32 -27.69 -9.23
CA ASP A 500 0.66 -28.77 -8.47
C ASP A 500 -0.55 -29.44 -9.18
N LYS A 501 -0.87 -29.10 -10.44
CA LYS A 501 -1.84 -29.91 -11.20
C LYS A 501 -1.07 -31.03 -11.94
N PRO A 502 -1.53 -32.30 -11.92
CA PRO A 502 -0.96 -33.33 -12.79
C PRO A 502 -1.20 -32.91 -14.24
N ARG A 503 -0.13 -32.78 -15.04
CA ARG A 503 -0.23 -32.27 -16.42
C ARG A 503 0.34 -33.26 -17.46
N PRO A 504 -0.27 -33.34 -18.66
CA PRO A 504 0.26 -34.13 -19.75
C PRO A 504 1.57 -33.56 -20.31
N PRO A 505 2.54 -34.39 -20.73
CA PRO A 505 3.87 -33.96 -21.18
C PRO A 505 3.93 -33.07 -22.44
N TRP A 506 2.82 -32.86 -23.15
CA TRP A 506 2.77 -32.22 -24.48
C TRP A 506 2.14 -30.82 -24.49
N LEU A 507 1.79 -30.26 -23.34
CA LEU A 507 1.18 -28.93 -23.26
C LEU A 507 2.21 -27.90 -22.79
N ASP A 508 2.73 -27.10 -23.71
CA ASP A 508 3.52 -25.90 -23.41
C ASP A 508 2.58 -24.83 -22.83
N TRP A 509 2.30 -24.92 -21.53
CA TRP A 509 1.48 -23.94 -20.85
C TRP A 509 2.23 -22.60 -20.76
N GLN A 510 1.61 -21.56 -21.33
CA GLN A 510 2.01 -20.17 -21.13
C GLN A 510 0.82 -19.41 -20.53
N PRO A 511 1.05 -18.49 -19.58
CA PRO A 511 -0.02 -17.65 -19.07
C PRO A 511 -0.58 -16.80 -20.21
N ASP A 512 -1.90 -16.74 -20.26
CA ASP A 512 -2.68 -15.99 -21.23
C ASP A 512 -2.98 -14.54 -20.78
N ALA A 513 -2.60 -14.20 -19.56
CA ALA A 513 -2.65 -12.87 -18.97
C ALA A 513 -1.27 -12.44 -18.45
N ALA A 514 -1.00 -11.13 -18.49
CA ALA A 514 0.26 -10.54 -18.07
C ALA A 514 0.24 -10.01 -16.63
N ILE A 515 -0.94 -9.64 -16.13
CA ILE A 515 -1.13 -8.99 -14.83
C ILE A 515 -1.81 -9.97 -13.86
N GLU A 516 -1.28 -10.00 -12.65
CA GLU A 516 -1.77 -10.81 -11.53
C GLU A 516 -3.05 -10.19 -10.92
N ASP A 517 -4.06 -11.02 -10.65
CA ASP A 517 -5.28 -10.59 -9.95
C ASP A 517 -5.02 -10.43 -8.46
N TYR A 518 -4.66 -9.22 -8.05
CA TYR A 518 -4.82 -8.79 -6.67
C TYR A 518 -5.88 -7.70 -6.64
N GLY A 519 -6.95 -7.97 -5.88
CA GLY A 519 -7.80 -6.90 -5.39
C GLY A 519 -6.92 -5.92 -4.65
N ASP A 520 -7.00 -4.64 -5.03
CA ASP A 520 -6.23 -3.59 -4.41
C ASP A 520 -6.69 -3.45 -2.94
N ASP A 521 -6.03 -4.16 -2.02
CA ASP A 521 -6.25 -4.05 -0.57
C ASP A 521 -5.97 -2.62 -0.06
N TYR A 522 -5.18 -1.86 -0.82
CA TYR A 522 -5.04 -0.40 -0.72
C TYR A 522 -5.25 0.26 -2.08
N GLY A 523 -6.41 0.04 -2.70
CA GLY A 523 -6.84 0.74 -3.90
C GLY A 523 -7.58 2.03 -3.58
N SER A 524 -7.09 3.12 -4.18
CA SER A 524 -7.80 4.38 -4.42
C SER A 524 -8.93 4.71 -3.43
N SER A 525 -8.65 5.59 -2.47
CA SER A 525 -9.71 6.53 -2.11
C SER A 525 -10.19 7.12 -3.44
N THR A 526 -11.45 6.89 -3.78
CA THR A 526 -12.12 7.74 -4.74
C THR A 526 -12.09 9.13 -4.11
N ASP A 527 -11.05 9.89 -4.43
CA ASP A 527 -11.06 11.33 -4.26
C ASP A 527 -11.99 11.85 -5.38
N ASP A 528 -13.28 11.56 -5.24
CA ASP A 528 -14.31 12.09 -6.10
C ASP A 528 -14.67 13.48 -5.57
N ASP A 529 -14.02 14.46 -6.19
CA ASP A 529 -14.62 15.77 -6.42
C ASP A 529 -15.89 15.52 -7.24
N VAL A 530 -17.00 15.26 -6.55
CA VAL A 530 -18.33 15.35 -7.15
C VAL A 530 -18.44 16.78 -7.64
N ALA A 531 -18.46 16.96 -8.96
CA ALA A 531 -18.69 18.24 -9.60
C ALA A 531 -19.93 18.89 -8.97
N GLU A 532 -19.78 20.12 -8.50
CA GLU A 532 -20.89 20.98 -8.13
C GLU A 532 -21.71 21.27 -9.39
N ASP A 533 -22.68 20.41 -9.70
CA ASP A 533 -23.83 20.85 -10.47
C ASP A 533 -24.74 21.60 -9.50
N GLY A 534 -24.71 22.92 -9.63
CA GLY A 534 -25.43 23.85 -8.79
C GLY A 534 -26.93 23.57 -8.80
N ASP A 535 -27.47 23.35 -7.60
CA ASP A 535 -28.77 23.87 -7.18
C ASP A 535 -28.91 23.76 -5.65
N GLY A 536 -28.97 24.93 -4.98
CA GLY A 536 -29.55 25.09 -3.65
C GLY A 536 -28.68 24.80 -2.43
N VAL A 537 -27.59 25.55 -2.22
CA VAL A 537 -26.93 25.65 -0.91
C VAL A 537 -27.71 26.66 -0.04
N GLU A 538 -28.48 26.18 0.94
CA GLU A 538 -28.90 27.03 2.06
C GLU A 538 -27.73 27.16 3.04
N VAL A 539 -27.15 28.36 3.07
CA VAL A 539 -26.09 28.76 3.99
C VAL A 539 -26.66 28.78 5.42
N VAL A 540 -26.06 28.01 6.32
CA VAL A 540 -26.31 28.05 7.77
C VAL A 540 -25.83 29.42 8.31
N PRO A 541 -26.68 30.23 8.97
CA PRO A 541 -26.24 31.52 9.51
C PRO A 541 -25.35 31.35 10.74
N ASP A 542 -24.17 31.99 10.69
CA ASP A 542 -23.26 32.16 11.81
C ASP A 542 -23.91 33.04 12.90
N ALA A 543 -24.13 32.47 14.09
CA ALA A 543 -24.50 33.22 15.28
C ALA A 543 -23.23 33.75 15.95
N LEU A 544 -22.76 34.93 15.51
CA LEU A 544 -21.71 35.68 16.20
C LEU A 544 -22.29 36.78 17.10
N SER A 545 -21.84 36.67 18.35
CA SER A 545 -22.04 37.53 19.50
C SER A 545 -21.91 39.03 19.23
N LYS A 546 -22.93 39.81 19.63
CA LYS A 546 -22.78 41.22 19.99
C LYS A 546 -22.85 41.34 21.50
N ASN A 547 -21.70 41.54 22.14
CA ASN A 547 -21.61 42.21 23.44
C ASN A 547 -20.58 43.33 23.28
N THR A 548 -21.08 44.52 22.99
CA THR A 548 -20.38 45.80 23.12
C THR A 548 -20.39 46.20 24.60
N PHE A 549 -19.19 46.30 25.19
CA PHE A 549 -18.96 47.09 26.39
C PHE A 549 -18.83 48.56 25.95
N ASP A 550 -19.76 49.40 26.38
CA ASP A 550 -19.55 50.85 26.45
C ASP A 550 -19.06 51.19 27.87
N LEU A 551 -17.93 51.88 27.93
CA LEU A 551 -17.47 52.66 29.07
C LEU A 551 -18.06 54.05 28.92
N ASP A 552 -18.85 54.50 29.91
CA ASP A 552 -18.77 55.87 30.43
C ASP A 552 -19.67 56.02 31.68
N PHE A 553 -19.03 56.54 32.74
CA PHE A 553 -19.48 56.93 34.09
C PHE A 553 -19.74 55.85 35.16
#